data_AF-A0AAU6TKX7-F1
#
_entry.id   AF-A0AAU6TKX7-F1
#
_cell.length_a   1.000
_cell.length_b   1.000
_cell.length_c   1.000
_cell.angle_alpha   90.00
_cell.angle_beta   90.00
_cell.angle_gamma   90.00
#
_symmetry.space_group_name_H-M   'P 1'
#
loop_
_entity.id
_entity.type
_entity.pdbx_description
1 polymer ?
#
loop_
_entity_poly.entity_id
_entity_poly.type
_entity_poly.pdbx_seq_one_letter_code
_entity_poly.pdbx_strand_id
1 'polypeptide(L)'
;MKASELKLRLDDLPADCDPEVVMGELWLPERLVGTQHDNDMLFLQFDNAPEEGEGEEEGRGFVQHEINLIRERITQLLNEPNPQSVQVEALVALLLLAHEQSSSEFVEMISDWEL
;
A
#
# COMPACT_ATOMS: atom_id res chain seq x y z
N MET A 1 12.95 17.55 -4.68
CA MET A 1 12.98 18.82 -3.92
C MET A 1 14.17 18.78 -2.97
N LYS A 2 14.92 19.86 -2.80
CA LYS A 2 15.99 19.94 -1.78
C LYS A 2 15.37 20.27 -0.41
N ALA A 3 16.02 19.85 0.68
CA ALA A 3 15.54 20.13 2.04
C ALA A 3 15.36 21.64 2.32
N SER A 4 16.16 22.49 1.68
CA SER A 4 16.01 23.95 1.74
C SER A 4 14.71 24.46 1.12
N GLU A 5 14.25 23.86 0.02
CA GLU A 5 12.99 24.22 -0.64
C GLU A 5 11.80 23.73 0.19
N LEU A 6 11.91 22.57 0.82
CA LEU A 6 10.89 22.06 1.74
C LEU A 6 10.74 22.96 2.96
N LYS A 7 11.85 23.43 3.55
CA LYS A 7 11.81 24.39 4.67
C LYS A 7 11.03 25.65 4.32
N LEU A 8 11.26 26.24 3.16
CA LEU A 8 10.51 27.42 2.71
C LEU A 8 9.00 27.15 2.63
N ARG A 9 8.60 25.97 2.14
CA ARG A 9 7.18 25.57 2.07
C ARG A 9 6.56 25.39 3.45
N LEU A 10 7.33 24.89 4.42
CA LEU A 10 6.88 24.74 5.80
C LEU A 10 6.79 26.11 6.51
N ASP A 11 7.72 27.02 6.24
CA ASP A 11 7.72 28.39 6.78
C ASP A 11 6.54 29.24 6.24
N ASP A 12 5.99 28.88 5.07
CA ASP A 12 4.82 29.52 4.46
C ASP A 12 3.48 29.09 5.10
N LEU A 13 3.47 28.12 6.02
CA LEU A 13 2.25 27.67 6.70
C LEU A 13 1.68 28.77 7.63
N PRO A 14 0.35 28.84 7.82
CA PRO A 14 -0.26 29.77 8.76
C PRO A 14 0.26 29.55 10.19
N ALA A 15 0.56 30.64 10.91
CA ALA A 15 1.15 30.57 12.25
C ALA A 15 0.27 29.87 13.32
N ASP A 16 -1.03 29.70 13.03
CA ASP A 16 -2.02 29.02 13.86
C ASP A 16 -2.31 27.59 13.39
N CYS A 17 -1.55 27.06 12.42
CA CYS A 17 -1.71 25.73 11.87
C CYS A 17 -0.44 24.90 12.07
N ASP A 18 -0.58 23.76 12.76
CA ASP A 18 0.49 22.77 12.98
C ASP A 18 0.06 21.42 12.36
N PRO A 19 0.10 21.29 11.02
CA PRO A 19 -0.34 20.09 10.35
C PRO A 19 0.70 18.98 10.46
N GLU A 20 0.21 17.74 10.52
CA GLU A 20 1.06 16.55 10.42
C GLU A 20 1.72 16.49 9.04
N VAL A 21 2.99 16.06 9.01
CA VAL A 21 3.69 15.81 7.74
C VAL A 21 3.32 14.40 7.28
N VAL A 22 2.59 14.34 6.17
CA VAL A 22 2.09 13.08 5.62
C VAL A 22 2.53 12.87 4.17
N MET A 23 2.50 11.63 3.72
CA MET A 23 2.56 11.25 2.31
C MET A 23 1.41 10.30 1.96
N GLY A 24 1.33 9.87 0.70
CA GLY A 24 0.23 9.03 0.22
C GLY A 24 -0.97 9.84 -0.24
N GLU A 25 -2.15 9.21 -0.19
CA GLU A 25 -3.41 9.80 -0.67
C GLU A 25 -4.16 10.51 0.46
N LEU A 26 -5.01 11.49 0.14
CA LEU A 26 -5.77 12.26 1.15
C LEU A 26 -6.64 11.37 2.07
N TRP A 27 -7.12 10.24 1.53
CA TRP A 27 -8.00 9.30 2.22
C TRP A 27 -7.24 8.16 2.93
N LEU A 28 -5.91 8.09 2.75
CA LEU A 28 -5.02 7.15 3.44
C LEU A 28 -3.63 7.77 3.58
N PRO A 29 -3.49 8.81 4.42
CA PRO A 29 -2.21 9.46 4.63
C PRO A 29 -1.30 8.61 5.52
N GLU A 30 -0.06 8.42 5.10
CA GLU A 30 1.01 7.85 5.91
C GLU A 30 1.72 8.98 6.67
N ARG A 31 1.92 8.85 7.98
CA ARG A 31 2.44 9.93 8.84
C ARG A 31 3.94 9.79 9.02
N LEU A 32 4.64 10.92 8.98
CA LEU A 32 6.09 10.96 9.18
C LEU A 32 6.41 10.65 10.65
N VAL A 33 6.94 9.46 10.91
CA VAL A 33 7.29 8.99 12.27
C VAL A 33 8.78 9.14 12.59
N GLY A 34 9.62 9.31 11.58
CA GLY A 34 11.06 9.40 11.77
C GLY A 34 11.77 10.19 10.69
N THR A 35 12.88 10.81 11.06
CA THR A 35 13.80 11.42 10.10
C THR A 35 15.23 11.03 10.42
N GLN A 36 16.02 10.81 9.39
CA GLN A 36 17.45 10.54 9.52
C GLN A 36 18.22 11.34 8.48
N HIS A 37 19.23 12.07 8.93
CA HIS A 37 20.14 12.79 8.05
C HIS A 37 21.41 11.96 7.87
N ASP A 38 21.78 11.72 6.61
CA ASP A 38 23.03 11.06 6.25
C ASP A 38 23.70 11.83 5.11
N ASN A 39 24.83 12.47 5.42
CA ASN A 39 25.60 13.32 4.52
C ASN A 39 24.78 14.43 3.84
N ASP A 40 24.41 14.27 2.58
CA ASP A 40 23.63 15.22 1.78
C ASP A 40 22.18 14.77 1.53
N MET A 41 21.77 13.68 2.19
CA MET A 41 20.46 13.05 2.07
C MET A 41 19.67 13.18 3.37
N LEU A 42 18.37 13.47 3.23
CA LEU A 42 17.39 13.44 4.32
C LEU A 42 16.43 12.28 4.06
N PHE A 43 16.51 11.25 4.90
CA PHE A 43 15.60 10.11 4.90
C PHE A 43 14.39 10.43 5.79
N LEU A 44 13.21 10.09 5.28
CA LEU A 44 11.92 10.28 5.92
C LEU A 44 11.28 8.90 6.07
N GLN A 45 10.93 8.53 7.30
CA GLN A 45 10.27 7.28 7.61
C GLN A 45 8.82 7.55 7.93
N PHE A 46 7.92 6.94 7.17
CA PHE A 46 6.48 7.03 7.38
C PHE A 46 5.95 5.73 8.00
N ASP A 47 4.83 5.82 8.71
CA ASP A 47 4.14 4.63 9.20
C ASP A 47 3.34 3.95 8.08
N ASN A 48 3.11 2.64 8.23
CA ASN A 48 2.21 1.87 7.37
C ASN A 48 0.80 1.80 7.97
N ALA A 49 0.41 2.77 8.80
CA ALA A 49 -0.78 2.63 9.64
C ALA A 49 -2.05 2.97 8.84
N PRO A 50 -2.97 2.02 8.57
CA PRO A 50 -4.33 2.39 8.25
C PRO A 50 -4.90 3.12 9.47
N GLU A 51 -5.31 4.38 9.33
CA GLU A 51 -5.93 5.11 10.44
C GLU A 51 -7.18 4.33 10.91
N GLU A 52 -7.13 3.83 12.14
CA GLU A 52 -8.30 3.31 12.83
C GLU A 52 -9.19 4.48 13.24
N GLY A 53 -10.00 4.94 12.28
CA GLY A 53 -11.18 5.75 12.56
C GLY A 53 -11.21 7.06 11.80
N GLU A 54 -11.80 7.04 10.61
CA GLU A 54 -12.93 7.92 10.26
C GLU A 54 -13.60 7.44 8.94
N GLY A 55 -14.92 7.16 9.00
CA GLY A 55 -15.80 7.42 7.85
C GLY A 55 -16.09 6.31 6.83
N GLU A 56 -16.54 5.15 7.30
CA GLU A 56 -17.34 4.07 6.69
C GLU A 56 -17.90 4.03 5.23
N GLU A 57 -17.88 5.02 4.34
CA GLU A 57 -18.68 4.92 3.09
C GLU A 57 -17.98 5.05 1.71
N GLU A 58 -16.78 5.60 1.56
CA GLU A 58 -16.16 5.74 0.22
C GLU A 58 -14.78 5.09 0.03
N GLY A 59 -13.95 4.98 1.09
CA GLY A 59 -12.65 4.27 1.01
C GLY A 59 -12.76 2.73 1.10
N ARG A 60 -13.81 2.23 1.76
CA ARG A 60 -14.11 0.78 1.84
C ARG A 60 -14.63 0.22 0.52
N GLY A 61 -15.22 1.06 -0.32
CA GLY A 61 -15.71 0.67 -1.64
C GLY A 61 -14.57 0.17 -2.54
N PHE A 62 -13.41 0.82 -2.46
CA PHE A 62 -12.23 0.45 -3.26
C PHE A 62 -11.67 -0.91 -2.83
N VAL A 63 -11.39 -1.09 -1.54
CA VAL A 63 -10.88 -2.37 -1.01
C VAL A 63 -11.88 -3.51 -1.20
N GLN A 64 -13.18 -3.26 -0.94
CA GLN A 64 -14.20 -4.28 -1.14
C GLN A 64 -14.41 -4.63 -2.61
N HIS A 65 -14.30 -3.64 -3.51
CA HIS A 65 -14.33 -3.86 -4.95
C HIS A 65 -13.13 -4.68 -5.42
N GLU A 66 -11.93 -4.38 -4.94
CA GLU A 66 -10.72 -5.17 -5.25
C GLU A 66 -10.83 -6.61 -4.74
N ILE A 67 -11.28 -6.81 -3.50
CA ILE A 67 -11.54 -8.15 -2.95
C ILE A 67 -12.59 -8.88 -3.79
N ASN A 68 -13.65 -8.20 -4.21
CA ASN A 68 -14.68 -8.80 -5.04
C ASN A 68 -14.13 -9.15 -6.43
N LEU A 69 -13.33 -8.29 -7.03
CA LEU A 69 -12.69 -8.54 -8.32
C LEU A 69 -11.74 -9.73 -8.27
N ILE A 70 -10.88 -9.80 -7.24
CA ILE A 70 -9.98 -10.93 -7.01
C ILE A 70 -10.80 -12.21 -6.82
N ARG A 71 -11.85 -12.17 -5.99
CA ARG A 71 -12.74 -13.32 -5.76
C ARG A 71 -13.44 -13.77 -7.05
N GLU A 72 -13.94 -12.84 -7.85
CA GLU A 72 -14.57 -13.13 -9.13
C GLU A 72 -13.60 -13.79 -10.10
N ARG A 73 -12.35 -13.30 -10.20
CA ARG A 73 -11.33 -13.88 -11.07
C ARG A 73 -10.88 -15.26 -10.63
N ILE A 74 -10.65 -15.47 -9.34
CA ILE A 74 -10.33 -16.80 -8.80
C ILE A 74 -11.51 -17.76 -9.03
N THR A 75 -12.74 -17.31 -8.76
CA THR A 75 -13.95 -18.12 -9.00
C THR A 75 -14.10 -18.51 -10.47
N GLN A 76 -13.83 -17.59 -11.39
CA GLN A 76 -13.84 -17.87 -12.83
C GLN A 76 -12.79 -18.92 -13.19
N LEU A 77 -11.54 -18.73 -12.77
CA LEU A 77 -10.42 -19.64 -13.02
C LEU A 77 -10.71 -21.06 -12.51
N LEU A 78 -11.32 -21.18 -11.33
CA LEU A 78 -11.67 -22.47 -10.73
C LEU A 78 -12.90 -23.14 -11.38
N ASN A 79 -13.82 -22.36 -11.96
CA ASN A 79 -15.01 -22.88 -12.64
C ASN A 79 -14.77 -23.22 -14.11
N GLU A 80 -13.68 -22.77 -14.71
CA GLU A 80 -13.32 -23.19 -16.06
C GLU A 80 -13.03 -24.70 -16.09
N PRO A 81 -13.47 -25.42 -17.15
CA PRO A 81 -13.27 -26.86 -17.30
C PRO A 81 -11.82 -27.19 -17.69
N ASN A 82 -10.86 -26.68 -16.93
CA ASN A 82 -9.44 -26.89 -17.11
C ASN A 82 -8.93 -27.99 -16.16
N PRO A 83 -7.88 -28.74 -16.55
CA PRO A 83 -7.18 -29.62 -15.63
C PRO A 83 -6.65 -28.84 -14.42
N GLN A 84 -6.66 -29.47 -13.24
CA GLN A 84 -6.16 -28.87 -12.00
C GLN A 84 -4.74 -28.30 -12.14
N SER A 85 -3.86 -28.96 -12.90
CA SER A 85 -2.50 -28.48 -13.16
C SER A 85 -2.49 -27.10 -13.84
N VAL A 86 -3.41 -26.85 -14.78
CA VAL A 86 -3.53 -25.57 -15.48
C VAL A 86 -4.04 -24.47 -14.53
N GLN A 87 -4.97 -24.81 -13.64
CA GLN A 87 -5.48 -23.88 -12.63
C GLN A 87 -4.39 -23.50 -11.62
N VAL A 88 -3.57 -24.46 -11.20
CA VAL A 88 -2.43 -24.21 -10.30
C VAL A 88 -1.42 -23.26 -10.96
N GLU A 89 -1.02 -23.53 -12.20
CA GLU A 89 -0.08 -22.66 -12.94
C GLU A 89 -0.63 -21.25 -13.14
N ALA A 90 -1.93 -21.11 -13.43
CA ALA A 90 -2.57 -19.81 -13.56
C ALA A 90 -2.60 -19.01 -12.24
N LEU A 91 -2.81 -19.70 -11.10
CA LEU A 91 -2.72 -19.08 -9.78
C LEU A 91 -1.27 -18.68 -9.45
N VAL A 92 -0.28 -19.52 -9.75
CA VAL A 92 1.13 -19.18 -9.56
C VAL A 92 1.51 -17.95 -10.39
N ALA A 93 1.09 -17.88 -11.65
CA ALA A 93 1.35 -16.72 -12.52
C ALA A 93 0.75 -15.42 -11.95
N LEU A 94 -0.48 -15.48 -11.40
CA LEU A 94 -1.11 -14.34 -10.73
C LEU A 94 -0.31 -13.87 -9.51
N LEU A 95 0.18 -14.80 -8.69
CA LEU A 95 0.98 -14.49 -7.50
C LEU A 95 2.36 -13.92 -7.86
N LEU A 96 3.00 -14.43 -8.93
CA LEU A 96 4.27 -13.88 -9.41
C LEU A 96 4.11 -12.44 -9.92
N LEU A 97 3.04 -12.16 -10.66
CA LEU A 97 2.76 -10.80 -11.13
C LEU A 97 2.44 -9.84 -9.97
N ALA A 98 1.74 -10.33 -8.94
CA ALA A 98 1.52 -9.56 -7.72
C ALA A 98 2.83 -9.28 -6.98
N HIS A 99 3.72 -10.27 -6.87
CA HIS A 99 5.04 -10.11 -6.27
C HIS A 99 5.92 -9.10 -7.04
N GLU A 100 5.92 -9.13 -8.38
CA GLU A 100 6.67 -8.15 -9.17
C GLU A 100 6.19 -6.70 -8.96
N GLN A 101 4.94 -6.51 -8.59
CA GLN A 101 4.32 -5.20 -8.33
C GLN A 101 4.28 -4.82 -6.84
N SER A 102 4.76 -5.70 -5.94
CA SER A 102 4.78 -5.49 -4.48
C SER A 102 6.19 -5.74 -3.91
N SER A 103 6.38 -5.56 -2.59
CA SER A 103 7.67 -5.84 -1.94
C SER A 103 7.90 -7.35 -1.82
N SER A 104 9.16 -7.77 -1.62
CA SER A 104 9.53 -9.16 -1.37
C SER A 104 8.85 -9.77 -0.13
N GLU A 105 8.30 -8.94 0.75
CA GLU A 105 7.55 -9.34 1.95
C GLU A 105 6.31 -10.17 1.58
N PHE A 106 5.74 -9.98 0.38
CA PHE A 106 4.60 -10.79 -0.09
C PHE A 106 4.93 -12.29 -0.18
N VAL A 107 6.14 -12.64 -0.64
CA VAL A 107 6.57 -14.05 -0.74
C VAL A 107 6.85 -14.63 0.65
N GLU A 108 7.40 -13.83 1.56
CA GLU A 108 7.59 -14.24 2.96
C GLU A 108 6.24 -14.50 3.65
N MET A 109 5.25 -13.63 3.44
CA MET A 109 3.89 -13.84 3.94
C MET A 109 3.25 -15.13 3.43
N ILE A 110 3.45 -15.49 2.16
CA ILE A 110 2.96 -16.78 1.61
C ILE A 110 3.71 -17.95 2.23
N SER A 111 5.03 -17.83 2.43
CA SER A 111 5.86 -18.88 3.04
C SER A 111 5.42 -19.20 4.47
N ASP A 112 5.01 -18.18 5.22
CA ASP A 112 4.56 -18.30 6.61
C ASP A 112 3.06 -18.59 6.72
N TRP A 113 2.34 -18.64 5.59
CA TRP A 113 0.92 -18.93 5.58
C TRP A 113 0.64 -20.42 5.81
N GLU A 114 0.30 -20.77 7.04
CA GLU A 114 -0.21 -22.10 7.38
C GLU A 114 -1.74 -22.18 7.15
N LEU A 115 -2.19 -23.28 6.53
CA LEU A 115 -3.60 -23.61 6.24
C LEU A 115 -4.34 -24.17 7.46
#